data_AF-A0A511QN57-F1
#
_entry.id   AF-A0A511QN57-F1
#
_cell.length_a   1.000
_cell.length_b   1.000
_cell.length_c   1.000
_cell.angle_alpha   90.00
_cell.angle_beta   90.00
_cell.angle_gamma   90.00
#
_symmetry.space_group_name_H-M   'P 1'
#
loop_
_entity.id
_entity.type
_entity.pdbx_description
1 polymer ?
#
loop_
_entity_poly.entity_id
_entity_poly.type
_entity_poly.pdbx_seq_one_letter_code
_entity_poly.pdbx_strand_id
1 'polypeptide(L)'
;MNKKILALAISSCFLAGCSDDGSSQSTANTEMLEVKAIDGYLRNALVWLDINQNGVFDEEEPSIKSGEGGVALLDVSGVDNYQDYPVIVSAIKGETIDEDAPDTTINYDFVLSAPAGETNITPFTTIVKIEMDTTGKTKEESISEVSEMLGVPQDKVMSDYSEIPEVANKARNLVATGVIPETVEEANEIAETENYLAQNTEVMEIAEVIKDLEPDEVIITDGTEYKAIEDSDDDDRDNDGFLDDNDAFPSDSSEWLDSDEDGIGDNADAFPTNPYEAIDTDGDGVGDNADAFPEDPSETLDTDGDSVGDNADAFPEDPTEALDTDGDSVGDNADIFPEDPTEALDTDGDSVGDNADAFPEDPSETHDTDGDQVGDNADAFPLDPYETVDSDSDGEGDNTDIDDDNDTISDATDNCPFLPNAQQKDYDSDGIGDACDSETLATFGTARFDSDKWL
;
A
#
# COMPACT_ATOMS: atom_id res chain seq x y z
N MET A 1 0.07 7.01 23.22
CA MET A 1 1.42 7.02 23.80
C MET A 1 2.25 8.04 23.04
N ASN A 2 2.81 9.03 23.72
CA ASN A 2 3.69 10.04 23.12
C ASN A 2 5.05 9.44 22.76
N LYS A 3 5.52 9.69 21.53
CA LYS A 3 6.93 9.81 21.09
C LYS A 3 6.94 9.88 19.56
N LYS A 4 7.74 10.67 18.85
CA LYS A 4 8.53 11.90 19.07
C LYS A 4 9.10 12.20 17.67
N ILE A 5 8.88 13.41 17.17
CA ILE A 5 9.39 13.91 15.89
C ILE A 5 10.93 13.96 15.94
N LEU A 6 11.59 13.41 14.91
CA LEU A 6 13.04 13.43 14.74
C LEU A 6 13.41 14.65 13.88
N ALA A 7 13.92 15.70 14.52
CA ALA A 7 14.50 16.86 13.84
C ALA A 7 15.97 16.56 13.53
N LEU A 8 16.33 16.62 12.24
CA LEU A 8 17.69 16.45 11.74
C LEU A 8 18.42 17.80 11.85
N ALA A 9 19.23 17.98 12.90
CA ALA A 9 20.13 19.10 13.05
C ALA A 9 21.54 18.68 12.60
N ILE A 10 21.99 19.18 11.46
CA ILE A 10 23.36 18.96 10.96
C ILE A 10 24.31 19.81 11.81
N SER A 11 25.02 19.16 12.72
CA SER A 11 26.05 19.76 13.57
C SER A 11 27.39 19.72 12.85
N SER A 12 27.86 20.89 12.41
CA SER A 12 29.18 21.10 11.82
C SER A 12 30.28 21.04 12.89
N CYS A 13 31.22 20.14 12.65
CA CYS A 13 32.38 19.85 13.50
C CYS A 13 33.45 20.94 13.32
N PHE A 14 33.81 21.67 14.38
CA PHE A 14 35.01 22.50 14.41
C PHE A 14 36.15 21.77 15.12
N LEU A 15 37.19 21.44 14.36
CA LEU A 15 38.51 21.04 14.84
C LEU A 15 39.23 22.27 15.42
N ALA A 16 39.45 22.27 16.73
CA ALA A 16 40.31 23.26 17.39
C ALA A 16 41.79 22.86 17.25
N GLY A 17 42.50 23.52 16.34
CA GLY A 17 43.97 23.56 16.29
C GLY A 17 44.46 24.90 16.83
N CYS A 18 45.21 24.87 17.93
CA CYS A 18 45.94 26.04 18.42
C CYS A 18 47.11 26.38 17.49
N SER A 19 47.14 27.60 16.94
CA SER A 19 48.40 28.33 16.77
C SER A 19 48.13 29.83 16.71
N ASP A 20 48.88 30.52 17.57
CA ASP A 20 48.94 31.97 17.78
C ASP A 20 49.81 32.61 16.69
N ASP A 21 49.28 33.58 15.95
CA ASP A 21 50.03 34.74 15.45
C ASP A 21 49.09 35.75 14.79
N GLY A 22 49.20 37.01 15.23
CA GLY A 22 48.30 38.09 14.82
C GLY A 22 48.48 38.53 13.37
N SER A 23 47.38 38.54 12.64
CA SER A 23 47.11 39.55 11.61
C SER A 23 45.62 39.83 11.58
N SER A 24 45.26 41.08 11.84
CA SER A 24 43.92 41.60 11.63
C SER A 24 43.53 41.47 10.15
N GLN A 25 42.78 40.43 9.81
CA GLN A 25 41.94 40.42 8.62
C GLN A 25 40.50 40.51 9.09
N SER A 26 39.90 41.67 8.86
CA SER A 26 38.46 41.80 8.83
C SER A 26 37.95 40.89 7.71
N THR A 27 37.53 39.68 8.05
CA THR A 27 36.61 38.93 7.21
C THR A 27 35.33 39.75 7.18
N ALA A 28 35.16 40.56 6.13
CA ALA A 28 33.83 41.04 5.78
C ALA A 28 32.98 39.79 5.59
N ASN A 29 31.91 39.65 6.38
CA ASN A 29 30.90 38.64 6.09
C ASN A 29 30.31 39.03 4.75
N THR A 30 30.55 38.22 3.71
CA THR A 30 29.90 38.43 2.42
C THR A 30 28.51 37.79 2.50
N GLU A 31 27.47 38.62 2.40
CA GLU A 31 26.09 38.18 2.30
C GLU A 31 25.69 38.13 0.82
N MET A 32 25.28 36.95 0.36
CA MET A 32 24.87 36.71 -1.03
C MET A 32 23.37 36.44 -1.08
N LEU A 33 22.67 37.09 -2.01
CA LEU A 33 21.27 36.82 -2.33
C LEU A 33 21.21 36.00 -3.62
N GLU A 34 20.61 34.82 -3.54
CA GLU A 34 20.33 33.97 -4.70
C GLU A 34 19.00 34.37 -5.32
N VAL A 35 19.01 34.61 -6.63
CA VAL A 35 17.85 35.02 -7.44
C VAL A 35 17.75 34.07 -8.64
N LYS A 36 16.53 33.63 -8.96
CA LYS A 36 16.23 32.86 -10.17
C LYS A 36 15.49 33.72 -11.20
N ALA A 37 16.06 33.85 -12.40
CA ALA A 37 15.45 34.57 -13.53
C ALA A 37 14.63 33.63 -14.42
N ILE A 38 13.31 33.89 -14.54
CA ILE A 38 12.30 32.94 -15.04
C ILE A 38 12.61 31.57 -14.51
N ASP A 39 12.61 31.44 -13.19
CA ASP A 39 12.74 30.12 -12.57
C ASP A 39 14.05 29.34 -12.86
N GLY A 40 15.01 29.98 -13.54
CA GLY A 40 16.24 29.37 -13.97
C GLY A 40 16.38 29.14 -15.48
N TYR A 41 15.48 29.65 -16.30
CA TYR A 41 15.56 29.50 -17.76
C TYR A 41 16.40 30.58 -18.45
N LEU A 42 16.58 31.75 -17.83
CA LEU A 42 17.30 32.85 -18.47
C LEU A 42 18.76 32.94 -18.05
N ARG A 43 19.67 32.50 -18.93
CA ARG A 43 21.12 32.71 -18.79
C ARG A 43 21.55 34.03 -19.43
N ASN A 44 22.55 34.71 -18.84
CA ASN A 44 23.06 36.02 -19.26
C ASN A 44 22.06 37.20 -19.17
N ALA A 45 20.92 37.05 -18.48
CA ALA A 45 20.04 38.16 -18.15
C ALA A 45 20.69 39.07 -17.09
N LEU A 46 20.48 40.39 -17.18
CA LEU A 46 20.98 41.33 -16.19
C LEU A 46 20.04 41.33 -14.98
N VAL A 47 20.57 41.09 -13.79
CA VAL A 47 19.83 41.04 -12.53
C VAL A 47 20.38 42.09 -11.58
N TRP A 48 19.52 42.88 -10.95
CA TRP A 48 19.93 43.86 -9.93
C TRP A 48 18.88 44.04 -8.84
N LEU A 49 19.35 44.49 -7.67
CA LEU A 49 18.50 44.90 -6.56
C LEU A 49 18.20 46.40 -6.67
N ASP A 50 16.94 46.78 -6.88
CA ASP A 50 16.51 48.16 -7.08
C ASP A 50 16.32 48.89 -5.74
N ILE A 51 17.40 49.52 -5.26
CA ILE A 51 17.46 50.10 -3.91
C ILE A 51 16.71 51.43 -3.84
N ASN A 52 16.68 52.18 -4.94
CA ASN A 52 16.04 53.48 -4.98
C ASN A 52 14.60 53.44 -5.50
N GLN A 53 14.12 52.26 -5.91
CA GLN A 53 12.76 51.97 -6.37
C GLN A 53 12.38 52.77 -7.61
N ASN A 54 13.34 53.00 -8.52
CA ASN A 54 13.09 53.64 -9.82
C ASN A 54 13.04 52.63 -10.97
N GLY A 55 13.27 51.34 -10.70
CA GLY A 55 13.32 50.26 -11.68
C GLY A 55 14.49 50.32 -12.66
N VAL A 56 15.34 51.34 -12.62
CA VAL A 56 16.46 51.60 -13.54
C VAL A 56 17.75 51.11 -12.90
N PHE A 57 18.53 50.30 -13.62
CA PHE A 57 19.84 49.88 -13.14
C PHE A 57 20.79 51.07 -12.92
N ASP A 58 21.23 51.25 -11.68
CA ASP A 58 22.23 52.24 -11.29
C ASP A 58 23.56 51.59 -10.88
N GLU A 59 24.71 52.22 -11.16
CA GLU A 59 26.05 51.66 -10.85
C GLU A 59 26.28 51.35 -9.35
N GLU A 60 25.48 51.94 -8.48
CA GLU A 60 25.55 51.77 -7.02
C GLU A 60 24.72 50.57 -6.53
N GLU A 61 23.95 49.91 -7.40
CA GLU A 61 23.09 48.79 -7.08
C GLU A 61 23.81 47.43 -7.26
N PRO A 62 23.67 46.50 -6.29
CA PRO A 62 24.12 45.13 -6.46
C PRO A 62 23.54 44.53 -7.74
N SER A 63 24.41 44.06 -8.62
CA SER A 63 24.02 43.51 -9.92
C SER A 63 24.95 42.42 -10.39
N ILE A 64 24.41 41.50 -11.20
CA ILE A 64 25.16 40.43 -11.86
C ILE A 64 24.39 39.94 -13.09
N LYS A 65 25.08 39.28 -14.03
CA LYS A 65 24.39 38.49 -15.05
C LYS A 65 24.08 37.10 -14.53
N SER A 66 22.88 36.59 -14.81
CA SER A 66 22.50 35.22 -14.46
C SER A 66 23.40 34.18 -15.15
N GLY A 67 23.71 33.10 -14.43
CA GLY A 67 24.51 31.98 -14.89
C GLY A 67 23.68 30.85 -15.48
N GLU A 68 24.27 29.65 -15.49
CA GLU A 68 23.58 28.39 -15.84
C GLU A 68 22.41 28.14 -14.88
N GLY A 69 21.30 27.64 -15.42
CA GLY A 69 20.05 27.50 -14.65
C GLY A 69 19.53 28.85 -14.16
N GLY A 70 19.80 29.94 -14.89
CA GLY A 70 19.28 31.29 -14.65
C GLY A 70 19.53 31.87 -13.26
N VAL A 71 20.49 31.32 -12.52
CA VAL A 71 20.81 31.73 -11.15
C VAL A 71 21.72 32.96 -11.15
N ALA A 72 21.34 33.97 -10.38
CA ALA A 72 22.12 35.18 -10.10
C ALA A 72 22.46 35.27 -8.61
N LEU A 73 23.74 35.37 -8.27
CA LEU A 73 24.23 35.54 -6.90
C LEU A 73 24.62 37.01 -6.69
N LEU A 74 23.72 37.80 -6.11
CA LEU A 74 23.94 39.22 -5.84
C LEU A 74 24.71 39.41 -4.52
N ASP A 75 25.77 40.21 -4.54
CA ASP A 75 26.49 40.62 -3.31
C ASP A 75 25.74 41.77 -2.61
N VAL A 76 25.03 41.44 -1.53
CA VAL A 76 24.21 42.38 -0.76
C VAL A 76 24.87 42.80 0.57
N SER A 77 26.15 42.48 0.75
CA SER A 77 26.90 42.72 2.01
C SER A 77 26.94 44.17 2.50
N GLY A 78 26.57 45.13 1.63
CA GLY A 78 26.53 46.55 1.91
C GLY A 78 25.13 47.17 1.97
N VAL A 79 24.07 46.36 1.85
CA VAL A 79 22.68 46.83 1.76
C VAL A 79 21.90 46.40 3.01
N ASP A 80 21.59 47.36 3.87
CA ASP A 80 20.76 47.11 5.05
C ASP A 80 19.31 46.81 4.62
N ASN A 81 18.69 45.79 5.22
CA ASN A 81 17.33 45.33 4.92
C ASN A 81 17.09 45.12 3.42
N TYR A 82 18.00 44.42 2.74
CA TYR A 82 17.91 44.17 1.31
C TYR A 82 16.58 43.53 0.86
N GLN A 83 15.86 42.87 1.77
CA GLN A 83 14.53 42.29 1.54
C GLN A 83 13.42 43.34 1.35
N ASP A 84 13.66 44.61 1.68
CA ASP A 84 12.69 45.70 1.48
C ASP A 84 12.72 46.25 0.05
N TYR A 85 13.62 45.74 -0.80
CA TYR A 85 13.81 46.19 -2.19
C TYR A 85 13.41 45.10 -3.19
N PRO A 86 12.78 45.47 -4.32
CA PRO A 86 12.49 44.52 -5.39
C PRO A 86 13.75 44.16 -6.16
N VAL A 87 13.76 42.96 -6.73
CA VAL A 87 14.77 42.52 -7.68
C VAL A 87 14.19 42.66 -9.09
N ILE A 88 15.00 43.18 -10.00
CA ILE A 88 14.66 43.35 -11.40
C ILE A 88 15.55 42.44 -12.24
N VAL A 89 14.95 41.82 -13.25
CA VAL A 89 15.64 41.01 -14.26
C VAL A 89 15.35 41.62 -15.62
N SER A 90 16.39 41.99 -16.36
CA SER A 90 16.30 42.43 -17.75
C SER A 90 16.88 41.37 -18.67
N ALA A 91 16.02 40.82 -19.51
CA ALA A 91 16.38 39.93 -20.60
C ALA A 91 16.76 40.78 -21.81
N ILE A 92 17.99 40.61 -22.30
CA ILE A 92 18.58 41.46 -23.32
C ILE A 92 18.62 40.70 -24.64
N LYS A 93 17.98 41.27 -25.66
CA LYS A 93 17.95 40.76 -27.02
C LYS A 93 19.37 40.53 -27.56
N GLY A 94 19.62 39.32 -28.06
CA GLY A 94 20.92 38.96 -28.63
C GLY A 94 22.02 38.67 -27.60
N GLU A 95 21.73 38.73 -26.30
CA GLU A 95 22.68 38.41 -25.23
C GLU A 95 22.14 37.33 -24.28
N THR A 96 20.88 37.43 -23.88
CA THR A 96 20.21 36.47 -23.02
C THR A 96 19.87 35.20 -23.80
N ILE A 97 20.07 34.06 -23.16
CA ILE A 97 19.81 32.73 -23.70
C ILE A 97 18.69 32.11 -22.88
N ASP A 98 17.69 31.59 -23.59
CA ASP A 98 16.71 30.68 -23.03
C ASP A 98 17.34 29.28 -22.99
N GLU A 99 17.41 28.66 -21.82
CA GLU A 99 18.01 27.33 -21.64
C GLU A 99 17.22 26.22 -22.34
N ASP A 100 15.95 26.45 -22.69
CA ASP A 100 15.16 25.54 -23.55
C ASP A 100 15.65 25.57 -25.01
N ALA A 101 16.27 26.68 -25.42
CA ALA A 101 16.85 26.86 -26.75
C ALA A 101 18.32 27.34 -26.65
N PRO A 102 19.23 26.54 -26.07
CA PRO A 102 20.53 27.00 -25.57
C PRO A 102 21.50 27.47 -26.67
N ASP A 103 21.22 27.08 -27.92
CA ASP A 103 21.98 27.47 -29.11
C ASP A 103 21.55 28.83 -29.69
N THR A 104 20.49 29.44 -29.15
CA THR A 104 19.93 30.69 -29.64
C THR A 104 19.80 31.72 -28.52
N THR A 105 20.02 32.98 -28.89
CA THR A 105 19.71 34.11 -28.01
C THR A 105 18.28 34.57 -28.27
N ILE A 106 17.59 35.04 -27.23
CA ILE A 106 16.26 35.62 -27.37
C ILE A 106 16.27 36.79 -28.38
N ASN A 107 15.14 36.98 -29.06
CA ASN A 107 15.00 37.90 -30.18
C ASN A 107 14.21 39.20 -29.85
N TYR A 108 13.78 39.36 -28.60
CA TYR A 108 13.13 40.56 -28.05
C TYR A 108 13.68 40.86 -26.65
N ASP A 109 13.46 42.08 -26.17
CA ASP A 109 13.84 42.54 -24.82
C ASP A 109 12.62 42.43 -23.90
N PHE A 110 12.82 42.13 -22.62
CA PHE A 110 11.77 42.25 -21.60
C PHE A 110 12.33 42.42 -20.20
N VAL A 111 11.49 42.94 -19.30
CA VAL A 111 11.82 43.23 -17.91
C VAL A 111 10.84 42.53 -16.98
N LEU A 112 11.40 41.77 -16.05
CA LEU A 112 10.66 41.10 -15.00
C LEU A 112 10.97 41.74 -13.65
N SER A 113 10.01 41.67 -12.75
CA SER A 113 10.15 42.11 -11.37
C SER A 113 9.35 41.20 -10.44
N ALA A 114 9.57 41.35 -9.15
CA ALA A 114 8.76 40.73 -8.13
C ALA A 114 8.52 41.70 -6.96
N PRO A 115 7.50 41.47 -6.13
CA PRO A 115 7.37 42.14 -4.85
C PRO A 115 8.66 42.07 -4.03
N ALA A 116 8.93 43.10 -3.22
CA ALA A 116 10.12 43.16 -2.38
C ALA A 116 10.27 41.90 -1.51
N GLY A 117 11.50 41.37 -1.45
CA GLY A 117 11.85 40.18 -0.68
C GLY A 117 11.70 38.85 -1.43
N GLU A 118 11.13 38.86 -2.63
CA GLU A 118 11.04 37.68 -3.49
C GLU A 118 12.34 37.45 -4.28
N THR A 119 12.63 36.18 -4.53
CA THR A 119 13.87 35.74 -5.20
C THR A 119 13.63 34.96 -6.49
N ASN A 120 12.39 34.48 -6.71
CA ASN A 120 11.96 33.93 -7.97
C ASN A 120 11.32 35.04 -8.80
N ILE A 121 11.99 35.45 -9.87
CA ILE A 121 11.55 36.57 -10.70
C ILE A 121 10.99 36.00 -12.00
N THR A 122 9.67 35.99 -12.11
CA THR A 122 8.91 35.33 -13.18
C THR A 122 7.90 36.30 -13.82
N PRO A 123 7.33 35.95 -14.99
CA PRO A 123 6.19 36.68 -15.54
C PRO A 123 5.05 36.84 -14.54
N PHE A 124 4.69 35.78 -13.79
CA PHE A 124 3.61 35.87 -12.79
C PHE A 124 3.96 36.80 -11.62
N THR A 125 5.17 36.74 -11.08
CA THR A 125 5.58 37.68 -10.02
C THR A 125 5.59 39.13 -10.51
N THR A 126 5.87 39.32 -11.81
CA THR A 126 5.84 40.65 -12.46
C THR A 126 4.40 41.16 -12.55
N ILE A 127 3.45 40.33 -12.98
CA ILE A 127 2.03 40.71 -13.00
C ILE A 127 1.52 41.02 -11.57
N VAL A 128 1.93 40.24 -10.56
CA VAL A 128 1.61 40.53 -9.16
C VAL A 128 2.17 41.88 -8.73
N LYS A 129 3.42 42.19 -9.11
CA LYS A 129 4.04 43.50 -8.81
C LYS A 129 3.29 44.65 -9.48
N ILE A 130 2.91 44.50 -10.75
CA ILE A 130 2.11 45.49 -11.50
C ILE A 130 0.76 45.70 -10.80
N GLU A 131 0.08 44.64 -10.37
CA GLU A 131 -1.20 44.76 -9.67
C GLU A 131 -1.04 45.51 -8.33
N MET A 132 0.01 45.21 -7.58
CA MET A 132 0.33 45.92 -6.33
C MET A 132 0.59 47.42 -6.58
N ASP A 133 1.40 47.76 -7.57
CA ASP A 133 1.80 49.14 -7.85
C ASP A 133 0.64 49.99 -8.35
N THR A 134 -0.22 49.41 -9.18
CA THR A 134 -1.29 50.16 -9.88
C THR A 134 -2.59 50.26 -9.08
N THR A 135 -2.78 49.42 -8.05
CA THR A 135 -3.98 49.44 -7.20
C THR A 135 -3.70 49.74 -5.73
N GLY A 136 -2.46 49.56 -5.28
CA GLY A 136 -2.08 49.67 -3.87
C GLY A 136 -2.57 48.51 -2.99
N LYS A 137 -2.99 47.40 -3.58
CA LYS A 137 -3.38 46.17 -2.87
C LYS A 137 -2.19 45.51 -2.17
N THR A 138 -2.51 44.68 -1.18
CA THR A 138 -1.50 43.84 -0.52
C THR A 138 -1.04 42.71 -1.45
N LYS A 139 0.14 42.14 -1.18
CA LYS A 139 0.69 41.03 -1.95
C LYS A 139 -0.30 39.85 -2.04
N GLU A 140 -0.96 39.51 -0.94
CA GLU A 140 -1.92 38.40 -0.89
C GLU A 140 -3.18 38.67 -1.71
N GLU A 141 -3.69 39.91 -1.71
CA GLU A 141 -4.83 40.32 -2.54
C GLU A 141 -4.45 40.27 -4.02
N SER A 142 -3.27 40.80 -4.39
CA SER A 142 -2.77 40.78 -5.77
C SER A 142 -2.54 39.35 -6.29
N ILE A 143 -1.98 38.44 -5.47
CA ILE A 143 -1.82 37.03 -5.85
C ILE A 143 -3.18 36.38 -6.15
N SER A 144 -4.20 36.66 -5.33
CA SER A 144 -5.54 36.10 -5.54
C SER A 144 -6.16 36.57 -6.86
N GLU A 145 -5.99 37.84 -7.21
CA GLU A 145 -6.56 38.39 -8.44
C GLU A 145 -5.81 37.92 -9.68
N VAL A 146 -4.47 37.87 -9.64
CA VAL A 146 -3.66 37.34 -10.74
C VAL A 146 -3.93 35.86 -10.96
N SER A 147 -4.10 35.08 -9.90
CA SER A 147 -4.51 33.68 -9.96
C SER A 147 -5.84 33.49 -10.71
N GLU A 148 -6.85 34.30 -10.39
CA GLU A 148 -8.17 34.25 -11.04
C GLU A 148 -8.13 34.75 -12.50
N MET A 149 -7.35 35.80 -12.76
CA MET A 149 -7.16 36.42 -14.06
C MET A 149 -6.52 35.44 -15.05
N LEU A 150 -5.51 34.68 -14.62
CA LEU A 150 -4.72 33.82 -15.49
C LEU A 150 -5.09 32.33 -15.41
N GLY A 151 -6.03 31.96 -14.53
CA GLY A 151 -6.39 30.56 -14.33
C GLY A 151 -5.22 29.71 -13.82
N VAL A 152 -4.37 30.29 -12.96
CA VAL A 152 -3.20 29.60 -12.36
C VAL A 152 -3.49 29.38 -10.88
N PRO A 153 -3.23 28.18 -10.31
CA PRO A 153 -3.42 27.94 -8.88
C PRO A 153 -2.66 28.94 -8.00
N GLN A 154 -3.30 29.42 -6.92
CA GLN A 154 -2.77 30.51 -6.10
C GLN A 154 -1.39 30.20 -5.49
N ASP A 155 -1.14 28.94 -5.14
CA ASP A 155 0.14 28.46 -4.61
C ASP A 155 1.25 28.41 -5.67
N LYS A 156 0.92 28.54 -6.95
CA LYS A 156 1.85 28.51 -8.09
C LYS A 156 2.23 29.88 -8.64
N VAL A 157 1.47 30.93 -8.34
CA VAL A 157 1.72 32.30 -8.84
C VAL A 157 3.09 32.85 -8.42
N MET A 158 3.56 32.50 -7.22
CA MET A 158 4.85 32.95 -6.68
C MET A 158 5.88 31.81 -6.57
N SER A 159 5.53 30.59 -6.98
CA SER A 159 6.41 29.44 -6.87
C SER A 159 7.29 29.29 -8.10
N ASP A 160 8.24 28.39 -7.96
CA ASP A 160 8.89 27.69 -9.07
C ASP A 160 7.81 26.82 -9.75
N TYR A 161 7.61 27.00 -11.05
CA TYR A 161 6.58 26.36 -11.87
C TYR A 161 7.14 25.65 -13.10
N SER A 162 8.48 25.55 -13.21
CA SER A 162 9.19 24.87 -14.31
C SER A 162 8.69 23.45 -14.57
N GLU A 163 8.34 22.74 -13.50
CA GLU A 163 7.89 21.34 -13.53
C GLU A 163 6.38 21.17 -13.83
N ILE A 164 5.67 22.26 -14.18
CA ILE A 164 4.23 22.22 -14.45
C ILE A 164 3.99 22.79 -15.86
N PRO A 165 3.93 21.92 -16.89
CA PRO A 165 3.87 22.34 -18.29
C PRO A 165 2.76 23.36 -18.59
N GLU A 166 1.54 23.16 -18.06
CA GLU A 166 0.42 24.10 -18.24
C GLU A 166 0.75 25.51 -17.73
N VAL A 167 1.37 25.60 -16.54
CA VAL A 167 1.68 26.87 -15.88
C VAL A 167 2.88 27.54 -16.55
N ALA A 168 3.87 26.76 -16.96
CA ALA A 168 5.01 27.23 -17.74
C ALA A 168 4.56 27.79 -19.11
N ASN A 169 3.63 27.12 -19.81
CA ASN A 169 3.10 27.59 -21.09
C ASN A 169 2.39 28.94 -20.96
N LYS A 170 1.57 29.11 -19.91
CA LYS A 170 0.91 30.39 -19.60
C LYS A 170 1.93 31.51 -19.34
N ALA A 171 3.00 31.23 -18.60
CA ALA A 171 4.07 32.20 -18.36
C ALA A 171 4.82 32.62 -19.64
N ARG A 172 5.12 31.65 -20.51
CA ARG A 172 5.74 31.89 -21.82
C ARG A 172 4.88 32.78 -22.69
N ASN A 173 3.57 32.49 -22.75
CA ASN A 173 2.64 33.28 -23.55
C ASN A 173 2.43 34.70 -23.00
N LEU A 174 2.51 34.93 -21.68
CA LEU A 174 2.52 36.30 -21.11
C LEU A 174 3.67 37.15 -21.66
N VAL A 175 4.85 36.55 -21.80
CA VAL A 175 6.02 37.23 -22.37
C VAL A 175 5.83 37.45 -23.87
N ALA A 176 5.45 36.40 -24.60
CA ALA A 176 5.33 36.44 -26.07
C ALA A 176 4.25 37.41 -26.58
N THR A 177 3.20 37.63 -25.79
CA THR A 177 2.09 38.54 -26.12
C THR A 177 2.34 40.00 -25.72
N GLY A 178 3.48 40.31 -25.08
CA GLY A 178 3.84 41.66 -24.67
C GLY A 178 3.07 42.20 -23.46
N VAL A 179 2.43 41.33 -22.66
CA VAL A 179 1.83 41.73 -21.38
C VAL A 179 2.91 42.09 -20.36
N ILE A 180 4.06 41.43 -20.45
CA ILE A 180 5.25 41.75 -19.69
C ILE A 180 5.95 42.97 -20.31
N PRO A 181 6.36 43.98 -19.51
CA PRO A 181 7.03 45.16 -20.04
C PRO A 181 8.29 44.80 -20.82
N GLU A 182 8.48 45.38 -22.01
CA GLU A 182 9.68 45.18 -22.82
C GLU A 182 10.87 45.97 -22.23
N THR A 183 10.59 47.08 -21.54
CA THR A 183 11.60 47.99 -21.02
C THR A 183 11.27 48.49 -19.61
N VAL A 184 12.31 48.97 -18.90
CA VAL A 184 12.13 49.63 -17.60
C VAL A 184 11.27 50.90 -17.71
N GLU A 185 11.40 51.65 -18.80
CA GLU A 185 10.61 52.86 -19.03
C GLU A 185 9.12 52.53 -19.12
N GLU A 186 8.78 51.48 -19.88
CA GLU A 186 7.43 50.94 -19.97
C GLU A 186 6.92 50.42 -18.61
N ALA A 187 7.73 49.68 -17.86
CA ALA A 187 7.36 49.19 -16.54
C ALA A 187 6.99 50.35 -15.58
N ASN A 188 7.74 51.46 -15.64
CA ASN A 188 7.46 52.66 -14.85
C ASN A 188 6.18 53.38 -15.33
N GLU A 189 5.94 53.48 -16.64
CA GLU A 189 4.70 54.04 -17.18
C GLU A 189 3.47 53.22 -16.77
N ILE A 190 3.60 51.89 -16.75
CA ILE A 190 2.58 50.96 -16.26
C ILE A 190 2.30 51.20 -14.78
N ALA A 191 3.33 51.30 -13.94
CA ALA A 191 3.19 51.54 -12.50
C ALA A 191 2.48 52.87 -12.17
N GLU A 192 2.58 53.89 -13.03
CA GLU A 192 1.86 55.17 -12.88
C GLU A 192 0.40 55.11 -13.37
N THR A 193 -0.02 54.02 -14.01
CA THR A 193 -1.36 53.85 -14.58
C THR A 193 -2.28 53.14 -13.59
N GLU A 194 -3.28 53.85 -13.06
CA GLU A 194 -4.21 53.30 -12.07
C GLU A 194 -4.96 52.07 -12.60
N ASN A 195 -4.88 50.95 -11.86
CA ASN A 195 -5.56 49.69 -12.16
C ASN A 195 -5.32 49.20 -13.60
N TYR A 196 -4.05 49.13 -14.00
CA TYR A 196 -3.62 48.86 -15.37
C TYR A 196 -4.19 47.53 -15.91
N LEU A 197 -4.07 46.43 -15.17
CA LEU A 197 -4.48 45.09 -15.62
C LEU A 197 -5.98 45.02 -15.95
N ALA A 198 -6.83 45.70 -15.17
CA ALA A 198 -8.28 45.69 -15.38
C ALA A 198 -8.80 46.82 -16.29
N GLN A 199 -7.98 47.82 -16.60
CA GLN A 199 -8.36 48.94 -17.48
C GLN A 199 -7.77 48.84 -18.89
N ASN A 200 -6.68 48.09 -19.07
CA ASN A 200 -6.10 47.86 -20.38
C ASN A 200 -6.88 46.75 -21.10
N THR A 201 -7.66 47.13 -22.13
CA THR A 201 -8.47 46.20 -22.92
C THR A 201 -7.63 45.08 -23.55
N GLU A 202 -6.43 45.40 -24.04
CA GLU A 202 -5.55 44.41 -24.69
C GLU A 202 -5.04 43.38 -23.68
N VAL A 203 -4.62 43.83 -22.51
CA VAL A 203 -4.19 42.93 -21.42
C VAL A 203 -5.34 42.03 -20.96
N MET A 204 -6.57 42.55 -20.86
CA MET A 204 -7.73 41.73 -20.50
C MET A 204 -8.07 40.70 -21.58
N GLU A 205 -8.02 41.08 -22.87
CA GLU A 205 -8.26 40.15 -23.98
C GLU A 205 -7.21 39.02 -23.98
N ILE A 206 -5.94 39.34 -23.80
CA ILE A 206 -4.87 38.35 -23.70
C ILE A 206 -5.04 37.46 -22.47
N ALA A 207 -5.36 38.03 -21.31
CA ALA A 207 -5.53 37.28 -20.08
C ALA A 207 -6.70 36.29 -20.15
N GLU A 208 -7.81 36.66 -20.79
CA GLU A 208 -8.94 35.75 -21.03
C GLU A 208 -8.51 34.55 -21.89
N VAL A 209 -7.67 34.76 -22.91
CA VAL A 209 -7.12 33.67 -23.73
C VAL A 209 -6.13 32.82 -22.93
N ILE A 210 -5.24 33.44 -22.14
CA ILE A 210 -4.27 32.72 -21.30
C ILE A 210 -4.96 31.84 -20.25
N LYS A 211 -6.07 32.32 -19.70
CA LYS A 211 -6.82 31.61 -18.66
C LYS A 211 -7.26 30.22 -19.11
N ASP A 212 -7.75 30.14 -20.33
CA ASP A 212 -8.27 28.92 -20.96
C ASP A 212 -7.22 28.25 -21.88
N LEU A 213 -5.95 28.68 -21.82
CA LEU A 213 -4.87 28.16 -22.67
C LEU A 213 -4.48 26.76 -22.20
N GLU A 214 -4.57 25.79 -23.12
CA GLU A 214 -4.10 24.43 -22.91
C GLU A 214 -2.57 24.34 -23.02
N PRO A 215 -1.91 23.30 -22.47
CA PRO A 215 -0.44 23.17 -22.47
C PRO A 215 0.24 23.26 -23.84
N ASP A 216 -0.47 22.85 -24.89
CA ASP A 216 -0.01 22.68 -26.28
C ASP A 216 -0.49 23.79 -27.23
N GLU A 217 -1.17 24.81 -26.70
CA GLU A 217 -1.61 25.96 -27.47
C GLU A 217 -0.64 27.15 -27.35
N VAL A 218 -0.48 27.87 -28.46
CA VAL A 218 0.20 29.17 -28.51
C VAL A 218 -0.78 30.27 -28.87
N ILE A 219 -0.54 31.46 -28.33
CA ILE A 219 -1.36 32.63 -28.63
C ILE A 219 -0.81 33.32 -29.88
N ILE A 220 -1.64 33.37 -30.93
CA ILE A 220 -1.39 34.18 -32.12
C ILE A 220 -2.35 35.37 -32.20
N THR A 221 -1.92 36.41 -32.90
CA THR A 221 -2.76 37.57 -33.22
C THR A 221 -2.67 37.91 -34.70
N ASP A 222 -3.82 38.23 -35.31
CA ASP A 222 -3.89 38.79 -36.66
C ASP A 222 -3.89 40.33 -36.68
N GLY A 223 -3.69 40.95 -35.51
CA GLY A 223 -3.78 42.39 -35.28
C GLY A 223 -5.20 42.88 -34.95
N THR A 224 -6.17 41.96 -34.83
CA THR A 224 -7.57 42.26 -34.49
C THR A 224 -8.10 41.45 -33.31
N GLU A 225 -7.60 40.23 -33.10
CA GLU A 225 -8.04 39.31 -32.05
C GLU A 225 -6.89 38.35 -31.68
N TYR A 226 -6.79 38.03 -30.39
CA TYR A 226 -5.88 37.00 -29.85
C TYR A 226 -6.59 35.64 -29.84
N LYS A 227 -5.90 34.58 -30.29
CA LYS A 227 -6.45 33.22 -30.34
C LYS A 227 -5.41 32.21 -29.89
N ALA A 228 -5.84 31.27 -29.06
CA ALA A 228 -5.13 30.04 -28.84
C ALA A 228 -5.28 29.15 -30.08
N ILE A 229 -4.16 28.64 -30.58
CA ILE A 229 -4.10 27.63 -31.63
C ILE A 229 -3.13 26.54 -31.21
N GLU A 230 -3.40 25.30 -31.63
CA GLU A 230 -2.43 24.20 -31.54
C GLU A 230 -1.14 24.61 -32.26
N ASP A 231 0.00 24.44 -31.59
CA ASP A 231 1.32 24.77 -32.15
C ASP A 231 1.70 23.75 -33.24
N SER A 232 1.28 24.01 -34.48
CA SER A 232 1.46 23.09 -35.60
C SER A 232 2.91 22.90 -36.10
N ASP A 233 3.88 23.56 -35.46
CA ASP A 233 5.31 23.48 -35.82
C ASP A 233 6.15 22.68 -34.80
N ASP A 234 5.57 22.14 -33.71
CA ASP A 234 6.20 21.18 -32.80
C ASP A 234 5.71 19.75 -33.11
N ASP A 235 6.59 18.90 -33.65
CA ASP A 235 6.29 17.50 -34.00
C ASP A 235 6.67 16.50 -32.89
N ASP A 236 7.07 17.01 -31.72
CA ASP A 236 7.49 16.27 -30.52
C ASP A 236 6.93 17.01 -29.28
N ARG A 237 5.63 16.84 -29.02
CA ARG A 237 4.82 17.69 -28.13
C ARG A 237 5.30 17.68 -26.67
N ASP A 238 5.93 16.62 -26.20
CA ASP A 238 6.47 16.52 -24.84
C ASP A 238 8.01 16.53 -24.78
N ASN A 239 8.68 16.68 -25.93
CA ASN A 239 10.12 16.82 -26.09
C ASN A 239 10.92 15.63 -25.51
N ASP A 240 10.37 14.42 -25.54
CA ASP A 240 11.06 13.21 -25.09
C ASP A 240 11.98 12.60 -26.16
N GLY A 241 11.91 13.12 -27.39
CA GLY A 241 12.68 12.69 -28.54
C GLY A 241 11.97 11.71 -29.48
N PHE A 242 10.70 11.39 -29.22
CA PHE A 242 9.82 10.64 -30.10
C PHE A 242 8.79 11.58 -30.74
N LEU A 243 8.66 11.49 -32.06
CA LEU A 243 7.70 12.34 -32.78
C LEU A 243 6.27 11.88 -32.48
N ASP A 244 5.33 12.83 -32.33
CA ASP A 244 3.91 12.59 -32.04
C ASP A 244 3.28 11.47 -32.90
N ASP A 245 3.62 11.39 -34.19
CA ASP A 245 3.10 10.40 -35.13
C ASP A 245 3.58 8.96 -34.84
N ASN A 246 4.64 8.79 -34.06
CA ASN A 246 5.24 7.51 -33.66
C ASN A 246 5.31 7.33 -32.14
N ASP A 247 4.63 8.21 -31.41
CA ASP A 247 4.56 8.18 -29.96
C ASP A 247 3.16 7.66 -29.55
N ALA A 248 3.13 6.65 -28.68
CA ALA A 248 1.88 6.12 -28.14
C ALA A 248 1.23 7.08 -27.12
N PHE A 249 2.04 7.89 -26.44
CA PHE A 249 1.65 8.91 -25.48
C PHE A 249 2.30 10.28 -25.80
N PRO A 250 1.87 10.97 -26.88
CA PRO A 250 2.48 12.23 -27.35
C PRO A 250 2.34 13.44 -26.39
N SER A 251 2.13 13.25 -25.11
CA SER A 251 1.94 14.30 -24.11
C SER A 251 2.51 13.89 -22.75
N ASP A 252 3.16 12.74 -22.67
CA ASP A 252 3.80 12.21 -21.49
C ASP A 252 5.24 11.84 -21.84
N SER A 253 6.15 12.77 -21.57
CA SER A 253 7.58 12.59 -21.85
C SER A 253 8.26 11.39 -21.16
N SER A 254 7.54 10.69 -20.28
CA SER A 254 8.03 9.49 -19.63
C SER A 254 7.60 8.20 -20.32
N GLU A 255 6.73 8.26 -21.33
CA GLU A 255 6.17 7.11 -22.04
C GLU A 255 6.07 7.37 -23.54
N TRP A 256 6.62 6.49 -24.37
CA TRP A 256 6.56 6.64 -25.84
C TRP A 256 6.06 5.39 -26.57
N LEU A 257 5.99 4.25 -25.86
CA LEU A 257 5.67 2.94 -26.42
C LEU A 257 4.59 2.26 -25.57
N ASP A 258 3.61 1.68 -26.24
CA ASP A 258 2.58 0.80 -25.67
C ASP A 258 2.61 -0.50 -26.49
N SER A 259 3.35 -1.48 -26.00
CA SER A 259 3.68 -2.69 -26.76
C SER A 259 2.52 -3.68 -26.88
N ASP A 260 1.52 -3.63 -26.00
CA ASP A 260 0.36 -4.52 -26.02
C ASP A 260 -1.01 -3.83 -26.19
N GLU A 261 -1.01 -2.51 -26.33
CA GLU A 261 -2.16 -1.66 -26.62
C GLU A 261 -3.19 -1.63 -25.48
N ASP A 262 -2.75 -1.74 -24.22
CA ASP A 262 -3.63 -1.70 -23.04
C ASP A 262 -3.86 -0.26 -22.50
N GLY A 263 -3.07 0.70 -22.97
CA GLY A 263 -3.16 2.11 -22.61
C GLY A 263 -2.27 2.55 -21.46
N ILE A 264 -1.38 1.69 -20.95
CA ILE A 264 -0.30 2.02 -20.02
C ILE A 264 1.03 1.90 -20.77
N GLY A 265 1.92 2.88 -20.61
CA GLY A 265 3.20 2.87 -21.33
C GLY A 265 4.19 1.85 -20.79
N ASP A 266 5.05 1.33 -21.67
CA ASP A 266 6.04 0.29 -21.40
C ASP A 266 6.96 0.61 -20.21
N ASN A 267 7.19 1.88 -19.85
CA ASN A 267 8.04 2.23 -18.71
C ASN A 267 7.30 2.16 -17.36
N ALA A 268 5.99 2.39 -17.35
CA ALA A 268 5.12 2.27 -16.19
C ALA A 268 4.51 0.87 -16.04
N ASP A 269 4.39 0.11 -17.14
CA ASP A 269 3.80 -1.21 -17.18
C ASP A 269 4.77 -2.29 -16.64
N ALA A 270 4.33 -3.03 -15.61
CA ALA A 270 5.08 -4.16 -15.07
C ALA A 270 5.14 -5.36 -16.05
N PHE A 271 4.18 -5.48 -16.96
CA PHE A 271 4.08 -6.52 -17.98
C PHE A 271 3.84 -5.95 -19.40
N PRO A 272 4.83 -5.28 -20.03
CA PRO A 272 4.71 -4.55 -21.31
C PRO A 272 4.31 -5.35 -22.57
N THR A 273 3.90 -6.61 -22.44
CA THR A 273 3.50 -7.45 -23.58
C THR A 273 2.24 -8.27 -23.28
N ASN A 274 1.62 -8.07 -22.11
CA ASN A 274 0.43 -8.75 -21.67
C ASN A 274 -0.70 -7.74 -21.40
N PRO A 275 -1.65 -7.55 -22.34
CA PRO A 275 -2.67 -6.50 -22.26
C PRO A 275 -3.77 -6.77 -21.22
N TYR A 276 -3.55 -7.73 -20.33
CA TYR A 276 -4.44 -8.09 -19.25
C TYR A 276 -3.81 -7.89 -17.87
N GLU A 277 -2.53 -7.52 -17.80
CA GLU A 277 -1.79 -7.30 -16.56
C GLU A 277 -0.93 -6.07 -16.74
N ALA A 278 -1.03 -5.10 -15.83
CA ALA A 278 -0.18 -3.91 -15.88
C ALA A 278 0.48 -3.56 -14.54
N ILE A 279 -0.06 -4.12 -13.46
CA ILE A 279 0.33 -3.81 -12.08
C ILE A 279 0.79 -5.11 -11.43
N ASP A 280 1.90 -5.04 -10.71
CA ASP A 280 2.47 -6.08 -9.86
C ASP A 280 2.76 -5.42 -8.50
N THR A 281 1.77 -5.46 -7.61
CA THR A 281 1.77 -4.65 -6.38
C THR A 281 2.84 -5.12 -5.38
N ASP A 282 3.14 -6.41 -5.31
CA ASP A 282 4.13 -6.97 -4.38
C ASP A 282 5.48 -7.37 -5.03
N GLY A 283 5.55 -7.35 -6.36
CA GLY A 283 6.78 -7.52 -7.13
C GLY A 283 7.23 -8.97 -7.27
N ASP A 284 6.31 -9.93 -7.19
CA ASP A 284 6.63 -11.36 -7.26
C ASP A 284 6.64 -11.92 -8.70
N GLY A 285 6.17 -11.13 -9.66
CA GLY A 285 6.14 -11.43 -11.08
C GLY A 285 4.83 -12.06 -11.58
N VAL A 286 3.79 -12.12 -10.76
CA VAL A 286 2.40 -12.38 -11.18
C VAL A 286 1.63 -11.06 -11.11
N GLY A 287 0.87 -10.75 -12.17
CA GLY A 287 0.11 -9.50 -12.20
C GLY A 287 -1.13 -9.54 -11.31
N ASP A 288 -1.52 -8.39 -10.77
CA ASP A 288 -2.61 -8.24 -9.80
C ASP A 288 -3.95 -8.86 -10.27
N ASN A 289 -4.22 -8.97 -11.59
CA ASN A 289 -5.46 -9.58 -12.06
C ASN A 289 -5.41 -11.12 -12.07
N ALA A 290 -4.22 -11.70 -12.15
CA ALA A 290 -3.98 -13.14 -12.10
C ALA A 290 -3.62 -13.64 -10.70
N ASP A 291 -3.18 -12.75 -9.82
CA ASP A 291 -2.74 -13.05 -8.48
C ASP A 291 -3.93 -13.15 -7.50
N ALA A 292 -4.01 -14.28 -6.77
CA ALA A 292 -4.99 -14.46 -5.71
C ALA A 292 -4.67 -13.61 -4.45
N PHE A 293 -3.39 -13.26 -4.24
CA PHE A 293 -2.90 -12.47 -3.11
C PHE A 293 -1.97 -11.33 -3.55
N PRO A 294 -2.46 -10.29 -4.26
CA PRO A 294 -1.64 -9.23 -4.86
C PRO A 294 -0.76 -8.36 -3.93
N GLU A 295 -0.78 -8.62 -2.62
CA GLU A 295 -0.04 -7.87 -1.61
C GLU A 295 0.92 -8.78 -0.80
N ASP A 296 0.97 -10.07 -1.12
CA ASP A 296 1.81 -11.07 -0.46
C ASP A 296 2.73 -11.76 -1.48
N PRO A 297 4.01 -11.33 -1.59
CA PRO A 297 4.92 -11.82 -2.62
C PRO A 297 5.38 -13.26 -2.39
N SER A 298 4.79 -13.96 -1.42
CA SER A 298 5.01 -15.37 -1.14
C SER A 298 3.82 -16.25 -1.53
N GLU A 299 2.70 -15.70 -1.97
CA GLU A 299 1.49 -16.44 -2.35
C GLU A 299 0.91 -15.89 -3.64
N THR A 300 0.69 -16.75 -4.64
CA THR A 300 0.13 -16.34 -5.95
C THR A 300 -1.14 -17.08 -6.35
N LEU A 301 -1.39 -18.22 -5.71
CA LEU A 301 -2.43 -19.17 -6.06
C LEU A 301 -3.24 -19.51 -4.81
N ASP A 302 -4.55 -19.65 -5.01
CA ASP A 302 -5.53 -20.17 -4.06
C ASP A 302 -6.36 -21.20 -4.83
N THR A 303 -5.86 -22.43 -4.88
CA THR A 303 -6.36 -23.46 -5.80
C THR A 303 -7.78 -23.89 -5.45
N ASP A 304 -8.15 -23.93 -4.17
CA ASP A 304 -9.46 -24.35 -3.70
C ASP A 304 -10.41 -23.21 -3.27
N GLY A 305 -9.90 -21.99 -3.14
CA GLY A 305 -10.67 -20.79 -2.88
C GLY A 305 -10.99 -20.58 -1.39
N ASP A 306 -10.20 -21.13 -0.47
CA ASP A 306 -10.42 -21.03 0.97
C ASP A 306 -9.80 -19.76 1.60
N SER A 307 -9.11 -18.95 0.79
CA SER A 307 -8.39 -17.72 1.16
C SER A 307 -7.06 -17.92 1.91
N VAL A 308 -6.51 -19.12 1.90
CA VAL A 308 -5.13 -19.43 2.28
C VAL A 308 -4.35 -19.76 1.00
N GLY A 309 -3.17 -19.17 0.86
CA GLY A 309 -2.36 -19.39 -0.34
C GLY A 309 -1.76 -20.79 -0.39
N ASP A 310 -1.61 -21.33 -1.60
CA ASP A 310 -1.12 -22.69 -1.85
C ASP A 310 0.24 -23.00 -1.16
N ASN A 311 1.09 -22.00 -0.87
CA ASN A 311 2.37 -22.24 -0.19
C ASN A 311 2.21 -22.32 1.34
N ALA A 312 1.19 -21.69 1.91
CA ALA A 312 0.86 -21.70 3.34
C ALA A 312 -0.14 -22.81 3.69
N ASP A 313 -0.92 -23.28 2.73
CA ASP A 313 -1.95 -24.28 2.90
C ASP A 313 -1.36 -25.70 2.95
N ALA A 314 -1.69 -26.44 4.02
CA ALA A 314 -1.34 -27.86 4.15
C ALA A 314 -2.15 -28.76 3.21
N PHE A 315 -3.33 -28.33 2.77
CA PHE A 315 -4.25 -29.04 1.88
C PHE A 315 -4.78 -28.14 0.73
N PRO A 316 -3.94 -27.69 -0.23
CA PRO A 316 -4.29 -26.71 -1.28
C PRO A 316 -5.44 -27.06 -2.25
N GLU A 317 -6.09 -28.21 -2.08
CA GLU A 317 -7.17 -28.70 -2.95
C GLU A 317 -8.44 -29.02 -2.14
N ASP A 318 -8.42 -28.83 -0.82
CA ASP A 318 -9.54 -29.08 0.08
C ASP A 318 -9.94 -27.80 0.82
N PRO A 319 -10.99 -27.09 0.36
CA PRO A 319 -11.34 -25.79 0.91
C PRO A 319 -11.97 -25.85 2.31
N THR A 320 -11.95 -27.02 2.94
CA THR A 320 -12.40 -27.23 4.31
C THR A 320 -11.26 -27.48 5.29
N GLU A 321 -10.01 -27.59 4.83
CA GLU A 321 -8.83 -27.84 5.65
C GLU A 321 -7.67 -26.97 5.19
N ALA A 322 -7.06 -26.21 6.11
CA ALA A 322 -5.89 -25.36 5.77
C ALA A 322 -4.65 -25.66 6.62
N LEU A 323 -4.85 -26.30 7.78
CA LEU A 323 -3.84 -26.51 8.81
C LEU A 323 -3.74 -27.99 9.14
N ASP A 324 -2.51 -28.44 9.38
CA ASP A 324 -2.15 -29.77 9.87
C ASP A 324 -1.14 -29.55 11.01
N THR A 325 -1.66 -29.32 12.22
CA THR A 325 -0.87 -28.82 13.35
C THR A 325 0.19 -29.83 13.81
N ASP A 326 -0.10 -31.12 13.75
CA ASP A 326 0.80 -32.18 14.20
C ASP A 326 1.51 -32.96 13.07
N GLY A 327 1.07 -32.77 11.82
CA GLY A 327 1.70 -33.32 10.63
C GLY A 327 1.30 -34.76 10.31
N ASP A 328 0.12 -35.19 10.74
CA ASP A 328 -0.38 -36.56 10.56
C ASP A 328 -1.13 -36.77 9.22
N SER A 329 -1.29 -35.69 8.43
CA SER A 329 -2.01 -35.64 7.15
C SER A 329 -3.54 -35.66 7.26
N VAL A 330 -4.11 -35.42 8.44
CA VAL A 330 -5.52 -35.10 8.68
C VAL A 330 -5.59 -33.62 9.04
N GLY A 331 -6.48 -32.87 8.39
CA GLY A 331 -6.60 -31.44 8.65
C GLY A 331 -7.23 -31.17 10.02
N ASP A 332 -6.82 -30.06 10.65
CA ASP A 332 -7.26 -29.65 12.00
C ASP A 332 -8.79 -29.60 12.17
N ASN A 333 -9.60 -29.38 11.11
CA ASN A 333 -11.06 -29.37 11.23
C ASN A 333 -11.68 -30.77 11.23
N ALA A 334 -11.01 -31.76 10.62
CA ALA A 334 -11.39 -33.16 10.61
C ALA A 334 -10.77 -33.97 11.75
N ASP A 335 -9.64 -33.50 12.29
CA ASP A 335 -8.89 -34.15 13.35
C ASP A 335 -9.51 -33.90 14.74
N ILE A 336 -9.83 -34.98 15.46
CA ILE A 336 -10.32 -34.92 16.83
C ILE A 336 -9.18 -34.64 17.84
N PHE A 337 -7.94 -34.96 17.47
CA PHE A 337 -6.73 -34.76 18.26
C PHE A 337 -5.62 -33.96 17.50
N PRO A 338 -5.84 -32.68 17.13
CA PRO A 338 -4.93 -31.89 16.26
C PRO A 338 -3.49 -31.63 16.75
N GLU A 339 -3.11 -32.18 17.90
CA GLU A 339 -1.78 -31.99 18.52
C GLU A 339 -1.10 -33.35 18.80
N ASP A 340 -1.73 -34.46 18.46
CA ASP A 340 -1.21 -35.81 18.65
C ASP A 340 -1.14 -36.55 17.31
N PRO A 341 0.03 -36.60 16.67
CA PRO A 341 0.17 -37.13 15.31
C PRO A 341 0.04 -38.66 15.22
N THR A 342 -0.41 -39.29 16.31
CA THR A 342 -0.70 -40.72 16.38
C THR A 342 -2.19 -41.01 16.50
N GLU A 343 -3.05 -40.01 16.63
CA GLU A 343 -4.50 -40.15 16.79
C GLU A 343 -5.24 -39.12 15.93
N ALA A 344 -6.29 -39.56 15.22
CA ALA A 344 -7.13 -38.64 14.43
C ALA A 344 -8.64 -38.85 14.64
N LEU A 345 -9.03 -40.03 15.11
CA LEU A 345 -10.41 -40.48 15.26
C LEU A 345 -10.67 -40.93 16.69
N ASP A 346 -11.90 -40.71 17.14
CA ASP A 346 -12.47 -41.16 18.41
C ASP A 346 -13.88 -41.66 18.07
N THR A 347 -13.96 -42.93 17.69
CA THR A 347 -15.16 -43.50 17.07
C THR A 347 -16.32 -43.62 18.06
N ASP A 348 -16.05 -43.88 19.33
CA ASP A 348 -17.07 -44.03 20.36
C ASP A 348 -17.25 -42.81 21.28
N GLY A 349 -16.35 -41.83 21.19
CA GLY A 349 -16.45 -40.53 21.86
C GLY A 349 -16.00 -40.55 23.32
N ASP A 350 -15.12 -41.47 23.70
CA ASP A 350 -14.67 -41.64 25.08
C ASP A 350 -13.39 -40.86 25.43
N SER A 351 -12.86 -40.11 24.45
CA SER A 351 -11.65 -39.27 24.52
C SER A 351 -10.32 -40.03 24.49
N VAL A 352 -10.31 -41.32 24.17
CA VAL A 352 -9.12 -42.07 23.75
C VAL A 352 -9.18 -42.25 22.24
N GLY A 353 -8.08 -41.96 21.55
CA GLY A 353 -8.05 -42.11 20.10
C GLY A 353 -8.06 -43.57 19.67
N ASP A 354 -8.65 -43.85 18.51
CA ASP A 354 -8.84 -45.20 17.96
C ASP A 354 -7.55 -46.05 17.88
N ASN A 355 -6.36 -45.43 17.76
CA ASN A 355 -5.09 -46.18 17.69
C ASN A 355 -4.57 -46.59 19.07
N ALA A 356 -4.89 -45.82 20.12
CA ALA A 356 -4.55 -46.11 21.52
C ALA A 356 -5.62 -46.95 22.22
N ASP A 357 -6.85 -46.94 21.72
CA ASP A 357 -7.98 -47.64 22.29
C ASP A 357 -7.99 -49.13 21.91
N ALA A 358 -8.04 -50.01 22.93
CA ALA A 358 -8.20 -51.45 22.73
C ALA A 358 -9.61 -51.83 22.24
N PHE A 359 -10.62 -50.99 22.50
CA PHE A 359 -12.03 -51.19 22.13
C PHE A 359 -12.66 -49.92 21.50
N PRO A 360 -12.22 -49.48 20.30
CA PRO A 360 -12.62 -48.19 19.67
C PRO A 360 -14.11 -47.96 19.37
N GLU A 361 -14.98 -48.92 19.70
CA GLU A 361 -16.42 -48.87 19.43
C GLU A 361 -17.24 -49.05 20.73
N ASP A 362 -16.58 -49.20 21.88
CA ASP A 362 -17.19 -49.37 23.19
C ASP A 362 -16.69 -48.28 24.15
N PRO A 363 -17.48 -47.20 24.34
CA PRO A 363 -17.04 -46.04 25.12
C PRO A 363 -16.97 -46.31 26.64
N SER A 364 -17.16 -47.57 27.05
CA SER A 364 -16.98 -48.03 28.41
C SER A 364 -15.70 -48.82 28.64
N GLU A 365 -14.90 -49.11 27.61
CA GLU A 365 -13.67 -49.89 27.69
C GLU A 365 -12.56 -49.25 26.85
N THR A 366 -11.38 -49.03 27.42
CA THR A 366 -10.24 -48.41 26.69
C THR A 366 -8.95 -49.25 26.73
N HIS A 367 -8.89 -50.20 27.65
CA HIS A 367 -7.67 -50.95 27.98
C HIS A 367 -8.00 -52.43 28.06
N ASP A 368 -7.10 -53.25 27.52
CA ASP A 368 -7.08 -54.71 27.65
C ASP A 368 -5.68 -55.07 28.19
N THR A 369 -5.54 -55.06 29.52
CA THR A 369 -4.22 -55.10 30.15
C THR A 369 -3.51 -56.45 29.95
N ASP A 370 -4.23 -57.55 29.84
CA ASP A 370 -3.67 -58.89 29.66
C ASP A 370 -3.87 -59.51 28.27
N GLY A 371 -4.66 -58.88 27.41
CA GLY A 371 -4.78 -59.18 25.99
C GLY A 371 -5.76 -60.30 25.68
N ASP A 372 -6.78 -60.51 26.49
CA ASP A 372 -7.75 -61.59 26.34
C ASP A 372 -9.04 -61.22 25.57
N GLN A 373 -9.16 -59.94 25.19
CA GLN A 373 -10.28 -59.30 24.49
C GLN A 373 -11.51 -58.98 25.36
N VAL A 374 -11.39 -59.01 26.69
CA VAL A 374 -12.36 -58.40 27.61
C VAL A 374 -11.74 -57.13 28.18
N GLY A 375 -12.47 -56.02 28.15
CA GLY A 375 -11.94 -54.75 28.64
C GLY A 375 -11.77 -54.74 30.15
N ASP A 376 -10.78 -54.02 30.65
CA ASP A 376 -10.42 -53.93 32.06
C ASP A 376 -11.61 -53.57 32.99
N ASN A 377 -12.65 -52.88 32.50
CA ASN A 377 -13.83 -52.53 33.33
C ASN A 377 -14.87 -53.66 33.39
N ALA A 378 -14.94 -54.52 32.37
CA ALA A 378 -15.82 -55.69 32.28
C ALA A 378 -15.15 -56.96 32.80
N ASP A 379 -13.83 -56.99 32.86
CA ASP A 379 -13.04 -58.12 33.31
C ASP A 379 -12.93 -58.18 34.85
N ALA A 380 -13.36 -59.30 35.44
CA ALA A 380 -13.19 -59.55 36.87
C ALA A 380 -11.71 -59.76 37.27
N PHE A 381 -10.86 -60.18 36.32
CA PHE A 381 -9.43 -60.44 36.51
C PHE A 381 -8.55 -59.78 35.43
N PRO A 382 -8.44 -58.42 35.38
CA PRO A 382 -7.75 -57.66 34.32
C PRO A 382 -6.24 -57.90 34.12
N LEU A 383 -5.64 -58.86 34.82
CA LEU A 383 -4.22 -59.20 34.75
C LEU A 383 -4.00 -60.70 34.47
N ASP A 384 -5.06 -61.50 34.37
CA ASP A 384 -5.00 -62.92 34.11
C ASP A 384 -5.74 -63.28 32.82
N PRO A 385 -5.04 -63.48 31.69
CA PRO A 385 -5.66 -63.66 30.37
C PRO A 385 -6.35 -65.03 30.19
N TYR A 386 -6.57 -65.73 31.29
CA TYR A 386 -7.24 -67.02 31.36
C TYR A 386 -8.51 -66.98 32.22
N GLU A 387 -8.88 -65.86 32.83
CA GLU A 387 -10.07 -65.71 33.68
C GLU A 387 -10.74 -64.37 33.40
N THR A 388 -12.04 -64.35 33.12
CA THR A 388 -12.77 -63.08 32.84
C THR A 388 -14.05 -62.89 33.64
N VAL A 389 -14.58 -63.98 34.18
CA VAL A 389 -15.87 -64.02 34.89
C VAL A 389 -15.62 -64.57 36.29
N ASP A 390 -16.27 -63.94 37.26
CA ASP A 390 -16.34 -64.34 38.67
C ASP A 390 -17.82 -64.33 39.06
N SER A 391 -18.51 -65.43 38.77
CA SER A 391 -19.97 -65.53 38.81
C SER A 391 -20.54 -65.33 40.21
N ASP A 392 -19.79 -65.67 41.26
CA ASP A 392 -20.19 -65.49 42.66
C ASP A 392 -19.43 -64.39 43.42
N SER A 393 -18.45 -63.76 42.76
CA SER A 393 -17.63 -62.67 43.28
C SER A 393 -16.76 -63.06 44.48
N ASP A 394 -16.29 -64.31 44.55
CA ASP A 394 -15.43 -64.81 45.62
C ASP A 394 -13.92 -64.61 45.38
N GLY A 395 -13.56 -64.23 44.15
CA GLY A 395 -12.20 -63.91 43.71
C GLY A 395 -11.42 -65.09 43.15
N GLU A 396 -12.03 -66.26 42.93
CA GLU A 396 -11.56 -67.31 42.04
C GLU A 396 -12.35 -67.23 40.71
N GLY A 397 -11.67 -67.32 39.57
CA GLY A 397 -12.35 -67.18 38.27
C GLY A 397 -13.00 -68.48 37.83
N ASP A 398 -14.12 -68.38 37.11
CA ASP A 398 -14.97 -69.52 36.70
C ASP A 398 -14.18 -70.62 35.92
N ASN A 399 -13.04 -70.34 35.28
CA ASN A 399 -12.27 -71.41 34.60
C ASN A 399 -11.46 -72.28 35.58
N THR A 400 -11.15 -71.77 36.78
CA THR A 400 -10.39 -72.48 37.83
C THR A 400 -11.29 -72.89 39.00
N ASP A 401 -12.34 -72.13 39.27
CA ASP A 401 -13.35 -72.47 40.27
C ASP A 401 -14.06 -73.79 39.90
N ILE A 402 -14.55 -74.49 40.93
CA ILE A 402 -15.24 -75.76 40.82
C ILE A 402 -16.70 -75.67 41.29
N ASP A 403 -17.16 -74.49 41.73
CA ASP A 403 -18.48 -74.16 42.30
C ASP A 403 -18.80 -72.69 41.97
N ASP A 404 -19.00 -72.35 40.68
CA ASP A 404 -19.06 -70.98 40.12
C ASP A 404 -20.18 -70.10 40.70
N ASP A 405 -21.13 -70.67 41.45
CA ASP A 405 -22.24 -69.96 42.08
C ASP A 405 -22.25 -70.07 43.62
N ASN A 406 -21.22 -70.69 44.19
CA ASN A 406 -21.02 -70.92 45.62
C ASN A 406 -22.26 -71.55 46.33
N ASP A 407 -23.01 -72.40 45.65
CA ASP A 407 -24.21 -73.05 46.20
C ASP A 407 -23.92 -74.36 46.95
N THR A 408 -22.65 -74.79 46.98
CA THR A 408 -22.09 -76.02 47.56
C THR A 408 -22.13 -77.25 46.66
N ILE A 409 -22.60 -77.14 45.42
CA ILE A 409 -22.62 -78.21 44.42
C ILE A 409 -21.60 -77.87 43.32
N SER A 410 -20.65 -78.79 43.09
CA SER A 410 -19.62 -78.53 42.08
C SER A 410 -20.20 -78.57 40.65
N ASP A 411 -19.72 -77.70 39.75
CA ASP A 411 -20.21 -77.50 38.37
C ASP A 411 -20.30 -78.80 37.57
N ALA A 412 -19.35 -79.72 37.80
CA ALA A 412 -19.32 -81.02 37.15
C ALA A 412 -20.58 -81.88 37.44
N THR A 413 -21.34 -81.52 38.47
CA THR A 413 -22.58 -82.16 38.90
C THR A 413 -23.75 -81.20 39.06
N ASP A 414 -23.56 -79.91 38.76
CA ASP A 414 -24.56 -78.87 38.90
C ASP A 414 -25.45 -78.78 37.65
N ASN A 415 -26.76 -78.75 37.83
CA ASN A 415 -27.72 -78.54 36.75
C ASN A 415 -28.00 -77.06 36.44
N CYS A 416 -27.49 -76.12 37.23
CA CYS A 416 -27.39 -74.68 36.99
C CYS A 416 -26.04 -74.10 37.49
N PRO A 417 -24.91 -74.40 36.82
CA PRO A 417 -23.58 -74.04 37.31
C PRO A 417 -23.34 -72.58 37.70
N PHE A 418 -24.05 -71.63 37.07
CA PHE A 418 -23.86 -70.20 37.29
C PHE A 418 -25.00 -69.54 38.08
N LEU A 419 -25.89 -70.31 38.71
CA LEU A 419 -27.05 -69.75 39.41
C LEU A 419 -27.45 -70.57 40.64
N PRO A 420 -27.31 -70.00 41.85
CA PRO A 420 -27.36 -70.79 43.08
C PRO A 420 -28.66 -71.56 43.26
N ASN A 421 -28.59 -72.88 43.29
CA ASN A 421 -29.76 -73.74 43.30
C ASN A 421 -29.63 -75.06 44.10
N ALA A 422 -28.80 -75.12 45.14
CA ALA A 422 -28.37 -76.24 46.01
C ALA A 422 -29.28 -77.47 46.22
N GLN A 423 -30.59 -77.34 45.98
CA GLN A 423 -31.55 -78.44 45.89
C GLN A 423 -31.55 -79.19 44.55
N GLN A 424 -30.86 -78.71 43.50
CA GLN A 424 -30.69 -79.37 42.20
C GLN A 424 -32.00 -79.89 41.63
N LYS A 425 -33.04 -79.03 41.66
CA LYS A 425 -34.37 -79.39 41.15
C LYS A 425 -34.36 -79.32 39.64
N ASP A 426 -34.85 -80.38 39.01
CA ASP A 426 -35.02 -80.52 37.56
C ASP A 426 -36.31 -81.33 37.36
N TYR A 427 -37.42 -80.62 37.15
CA TYR A 427 -38.76 -81.22 37.21
C TYR A 427 -39.08 -82.11 36.02
N ASP A 428 -38.62 -81.75 34.82
CA ASP A 428 -38.87 -82.49 33.59
C ASP A 428 -37.68 -83.35 33.13
N SER A 429 -36.58 -83.31 33.88
CA SER A 429 -35.42 -84.20 33.76
C SER A 429 -34.68 -84.04 32.44
N ASP A 430 -34.60 -82.81 31.93
CA ASP A 430 -33.88 -82.49 30.69
C ASP A 430 -32.39 -82.20 30.91
N GLY A 431 -31.96 -82.09 32.19
CA GLY A 431 -30.59 -81.86 32.60
C GLY A 431 -30.27 -80.38 32.90
N ILE A 432 -31.22 -79.46 32.71
CA ILE A 432 -31.12 -78.05 33.12
C ILE A 432 -31.97 -77.88 34.38
N GLY A 433 -31.44 -77.22 35.41
CA GLY A 433 -32.18 -77.03 36.66
C GLY A 433 -33.29 -76.00 36.54
N ASP A 434 -34.35 -76.19 37.33
CA ASP A 434 -35.53 -75.29 37.38
C ASP A 434 -35.14 -73.82 37.66
N ALA A 435 -33.97 -73.57 38.25
CA ALA A 435 -33.49 -72.22 38.56
C ALA A 435 -33.00 -71.45 37.32
N CYS A 436 -32.34 -72.13 36.38
CA CYS A 436 -31.73 -71.56 35.18
C CYS A 436 -32.46 -71.97 33.90
N ASP A 437 -33.52 -72.78 34.01
CA ASP A 437 -34.35 -73.17 32.89
C ASP A 437 -35.38 -72.08 32.53
N SER A 438 -35.28 -71.55 31.31
CA SER A 438 -36.23 -70.58 30.75
C SER A 438 -37.46 -71.23 30.10
N GLU A 439 -37.39 -72.54 29.82
CA GLU A 439 -38.40 -73.37 29.17
C GLU A 439 -39.05 -74.31 30.19
N THR A 440 -39.42 -73.79 31.38
CA THR A 440 -40.10 -74.49 32.50
C THR A 440 -41.44 -75.19 32.16
N LEU A 441 -41.80 -75.31 30.88
CA LEU A 441 -42.90 -76.10 30.40
C LEU A 441 -42.62 -77.59 30.60
N ALA A 442 -42.85 -78.05 31.83
CA ALA A 442 -42.92 -79.44 32.21
C ALA A 442 -43.66 -80.25 31.14
N THR A 443 -42.90 -80.95 30.29
CA THR A 443 -43.50 -81.87 29.33
C THR A 443 -43.95 -83.11 30.10
N PHE A 444 -45.18 -83.07 30.62
CA PHE A 444 -45.89 -84.28 31.03
C PHE A 444 -46.28 -85.09 29.77
N GLY A 445 -45.29 -85.71 29.12
CA GLY A 445 -45.44 -86.40 27.86
C GLY A 445 -45.80 -85.48 26.67
N THR A 446 -46.42 -86.03 25.62
CA THR A 446 -46.70 -85.33 24.34
C THR A 446 -47.84 -84.29 24.41
N ALA A 447 -48.16 -83.73 25.57
CA ALA A 447 -49.27 -82.78 25.73
C ALA A 447 -48.73 -81.37 26.05
N ARG A 448 -48.87 -80.44 25.11
CA ARG A 448 -48.69 -79.00 25.33
C ARG A 448 -49.88 -78.44 26.09
N PHE A 449 -49.67 -77.85 27.26
CA PHE A 449 -50.68 -77.07 27.96
C PHE A 449 -50.54 -75.60 27.57
N ASP A 450 -51.45 -75.14 26.72
CA ASP A 450 -51.66 -73.73 26.37
C ASP A 450 -52.26 -73.01 27.58
N SER A 451 -51.60 -71.94 28.05
CA SER A 451 -52.01 -71.15 29.22
C SER A 451 -53.34 -70.42 29.03
N ASP A 452 -53.90 -70.38 27.82
CA ASP A 452 -55.13 -69.65 27.51
C ASP A 452 -56.44 -70.35 27.94
N LYS A 453 -56.37 -71.45 28.70
CA LYS A 453 -57.59 -72.21 29.10
C LYS A 453 -57.73 -72.59 30.57
N TRP A 454 -56.89 -72.07 31.45
CA TRP A 454 -57.12 -72.20 32.89
C TRP A 454 -57.65 -70.87 33.44
N LEU A 455 -58.98 -70.86 33.65
CA LEU A 455 -59.77 -69.77 34.26
C LEU A 455 -59.27 -69.35 35.64
#